data_AF-A0A524AKP3-F1
#
_entry.id   AF-A0A524AKP3-F1
#
_cell.length_a   1.000
_cell.length_b   1.000
_cell.length_c   1.000
_cell.angle_alpha   90.00
_cell.angle_beta   90.00
_cell.angle_gamma   90.00
#
_symmetry.space_group_name_H-M   'P 1'
#
loop_
_entity.id
_entity.type
_entity.pdbx_description
1 polymer ?
#
loop_
_entity_poly.entity_id
_entity_poly.type
_entity_poly.pdbx_seq_one_letter_code
_entity_poly.pdbx_strand_id
1 'polypeptide(L)'
;MGLRNTPELRNSLGAGKRSRGGDDTMPETIPIKVAVSVLADISLGIYRTPANALKELVSNAFDADATRVVINTGFPYFRTMICRDNGHGMSPGEFRDIMEKIGGSIKRKEGQHTDKGRPIIGKIGIGILAVAQICRRFTIISSQRGSGTKFEARVDFTGFATPEAREISLGSEEAKEIGSYELFDDLPEESDAHYTKIILEDIEPGFRERLLEASGPETKISEYEFEKGDPKALSDFVDWLTKKSVRQISDYNRLLWELGVICPVPYLEDGPIKGHDVIPDIKRILLDYDFTVKIDGLELRKPILFPTSPEIRNKGEDYEIYDVEFDDMVEDRRLVFNGYIYYQRKAIWPPELRGLLVRIRNVVIGMYDKSLLNYPRQQGPRMAMLSGEIYVKQGLEEALNVDRNSFRETDPHYIKLQEVVYRRLGGDKETKTAGIFSDISKYSRERNVARRMKEEMQARKEVLANIEALLGISFEIESCEDESPVPVEVDMDNGTIVIYEGHPMFPRAKAARRLFERVLIAYELANGVADSKDAVREEFYRLLMEG
;
A
#
# COMPACT_ATOMS: atom_id res chain seq x y z
N MET A 1 -14.01 -39.23 7.77
CA MET A 1 -14.04 -40.11 8.95
C MET A 1 -14.00 -39.22 10.18
N GLY A 2 -15.11 -39.18 10.93
CA GLY A 2 -15.30 -38.57 12.27
C GLY A 2 -14.56 -37.28 12.67
N LEU A 3 -15.13 -36.11 12.37
CA LEU A 3 -14.78 -34.85 13.06
C LEU A 3 -15.48 -34.83 14.43
N ARG A 4 -14.68 -34.81 15.50
CA ARG A 4 -15.16 -34.62 16.88
C ARG A 4 -15.46 -33.13 17.09
N ASN A 5 -16.71 -32.86 17.45
CA ASN A 5 -17.20 -31.57 17.91
C ASN A 5 -16.49 -31.16 19.21
N THR A 6 -15.80 -30.03 19.20
CA THR A 6 -15.41 -29.27 20.40
C THR A 6 -16.52 -28.25 20.72
N PRO A 7 -17.16 -28.30 21.90
CA PRO A 7 -18.30 -27.45 22.23
C PRO A 7 -17.87 -26.17 22.95
N GLU A 8 -17.48 -25.12 22.23
CA GLU A 8 -17.23 -23.79 22.81
C GLU A 8 -18.03 -22.65 22.16
N LEU A 9 -18.99 -22.96 21.28
CA LEU A 9 -19.74 -21.97 20.49
C LEU A 9 -21.25 -21.92 20.78
N ARG A 10 -21.70 -22.36 21.96
CA ARG A 10 -23.14 -22.35 22.31
C ARG A 10 -23.55 -21.76 23.67
N ASN A 11 -22.63 -21.22 24.46
CA ASN A 11 -22.96 -20.67 25.79
C ASN A 11 -22.78 -19.16 25.93
N SER A 12 -23.32 -18.36 24.98
CA SER A 12 -23.50 -16.92 25.19
C SER A 12 -24.94 -16.41 24.95
N LEU A 13 -25.89 -17.33 24.75
CA LEU A 13 -27.34 -17.05 24.78
C LEU A 13 -27.97 -17.80 25.96
N GLY A 14 -27.36 -17.65 27.14
CA GLY A 14 -27.93 -18.12 28.39
C GLY A 14 -28.91 -17.07 28.91
N ALA A 15 -30.20 -17.38 28.89
CA ALA A 15 -31.20 -16.68 29.68
C ALA A 15 -30.83 -16.81 31.17
N GLY A 16 -30.06 -15.85 31.68
CA GLY A 16 -29.74 -15.73 33.09
C GLY A 16 -31.02 -15.53 33.88
N LYS A 17 -31.29 -16.44 34.81
CA LYS A 17 -32.32 -16.26 35.85
C LYS A 17 -32.07 -14.92 36.53
N ARG A 18 -33.01 -13.98 36.38
CA ARG A 18 -33.09 -12.74 37.15
C ARG A 18 -33.11 -13.08 38.64
N SER A 19 -32.02 -12.80 39.35
CA SER A 19 -32.04 -12.63 40.79
C SER A 19 -32.78 -11.33 41.10
N ARG A 20 -33.96 -11.45 41.71
CA ARG A 20 -34.76 -10.32 42.20
C ARG A 20 -34.01 -9.66 43.37
N GLY A 21 -33.59 -8.41 43.19
CA GLY A 21 -32.99 -7.61 44.25
C GLY A 21 -32.14 -6.45 43.72
N GLY A 22 -32.78 -5.45 43.15
CA GLY A 22 -32.19 -4.21 42.64
C GLY A 22 -33.28 -3.45 41.87
N ASP A 23 -33.42 -2.15 42.14
CA ASP A 23 -34.48 -1.28 41.63
C ASP A 23 -34.63 -1.40 40.09
N ASP A 24 -35.84 -1.67 39.61
CA ASP A 24 -36.15 -1.94 38.19
C ASP A 24 -36.39 -0.61 37.45
N THR A 25 -35.45 0.34 37.59
CA THR A 25 -35.48 1.58 36.80
C THR A 25 -35.05 1.22 35.38
N MET A 26 -36.01 1.21 34.45
CA MET A 26 -35.74 1.19 33.01
C MET A 26 -34.71 2.29 32.71
N PRO A 27 -33.60 1.99 32.00
CA PRO A 27 -32.62 3.00 31.68
C PRO A 27 -33.27 4.12 30.86
N GLU A 28 -32.94 5.36 31.22
CA GLU A 28 -33.46 6.52 30.50
C GLU A 28 -32.91 6.52 29.06
N THR A 29 -33.79 6.75 28.08
CA THR A 29 -33.40 6.96 26.69
C THR A 29 -32.91 8.40 26.54
N ILE A 30 -31.62 8.57 26.25
CA ILE A 30 -30.98 9.88 26.18
C ILE A 30 -30.81 10.30 24.70
N PRO A 31 -31.29 11.48 24.28
CA PRO A 31 -31.17 11.94 22.90
C PRO A 31 -29.72 12.34 22.58
N ILE A 32 -29.27 12.02 21.37
CA ILE A 32 -27.94 12.36 20.84
C ILE A 32 -28.10 13.59 19.97
N LYS A 33 -27.46 14.69 20.38
CA LYS A 33 -27.48 15.97 19.65
C LYS A 33 -26.13 16.24 19.00
N VAL A 34 -26.14 16.65 17.74
CA VAL A 34 -24.93 16.94 16.96
C VAL A 34 -25.04 18.28 16.27
N ALA A 35 -23.93 19.03 16.26
CA ALA A 35 -23.84 20.29 15.54
C ALA A 35 -24.05 20.11 14.03
N VAL A 36 -24.79 21.02 13.38
CA VAL A 36 -25.14 20.93 11.95
C VAL A 36 -23.92 20.93 11.05
N SER A 37 -22.84 21.64 11.42
CA SER A 37 -21.56 21.61 10.70
C SER A 37 -20.98 20.20 10.59
N VAL A 38 -21.09 19.40 11.65
CA VAL A 38 -20.59 18.03 11.70
C VAL A 38 -21.50 17.08 10.90
N LEU A 39 -22.79 17.39 10.79
CA LEU A 39 -23.71 16.63 9.95
C LEU A 39 -23.46 16.87 8.45
N ALA A 40 -23.13 18.10 8.06
CA ALA A 40 -22.70 18.40 6.68
C ALA A 40 -21.43 17.63 6.33
N ASP A 41 -20.47 17.57 7.24
CA ASP A 41 -19.25 16.78 7.09
C ASP A 41 -19.55 15.28 6.91
N ILE A 42 -20.46 14.71 7.72
CA ILE A 42 -20.88 13.30 7.61
C ILE A 42 -21.66 13.02 6.30
N SER A 43 -22.57 13.91 5.91
CA SER A 43 -23.44 13.76 4.74
C SER A 43 -22.70 13.93 3.41
N LEU A 44 -21.57 14.65 3.41
CA LEU A 44 -20.65 14.78 2.27
C LEU A 44 -19.81 13.51 2.01
N GLY A 45 -19.99 12.43 2.77
CA GLY A 45 -19.35 11.15 2.51
C GLY A 45 -17.85 11.13 2.86
N ILE A 46 -17.47 11.78 3.96
CA ILE A 46 -16.08 11.81 4.46
C ILE A 46 -15.44 10.41 4.55
N TYR A 47 -16.22 9.36 4.81
CA TYR A 47 -15.73 7.97 4.78
C TYR A 47 -16.12 7.29 3.47
N ARG A 48 -15.19 7.32 2.51
CA ARG A 48 -15.37 6.78 1.16
C ARG A 48 -15.37 5.24 1.08
N THR A 49 -14.84 4.55 2.09
CA THR A 49 -14.70 3.09 2.12
C THR A 49 -14.94 2.50 3.52
N PRO A 50 -15.36 1.21 3.62
CA PRO A 50 -15.47 0.49 4.89
C PRO A 50 -14.22 0.56 5.78
N ALA A 51 -13.04 0.59 5.17
CA ALA A 51 -11.77 0.67 5.89
C ALA A 51 -11.62 1.96 6.68
N ASN A 52 -12.11 3.09 6.15
CA ASN A 52 -11.98 4.37 6.85
C ASN A 52 -12.83 4.44 8.12
N ALA A 53 -13.99 3.80 8.15
CA ALA A 53 -14.82 3.77 9.35
C ALA A 53 -14.24 2.81 10.42
N LEU A 54 -13.72 1.65 10.01
CA LEU A 54 -13.02 0.73 10.93
C LEU A 54 -11.66 1.28 11.40
N LYS A 55 -10.99 2.10 10.59
CA LYS A 55 -9.75 2.82 10.97
C LYS A 55 -9.95 3.67 12.21
N GLU A 56 -11.08 4.35 12.35
CA GLU A 56 -11.37 5.17 13.54
C GLU A 56 -11.47 4.31 14.80
N LEU A 57 -12.11 3.13 14.72
CA LEU A 57 -12.16 2.18 15.85
C LEU A 57 -10.78 1.68 16.24
N VAL A 58 -9.94 1.32 15.26
CA VAL A 58 -8.56 0.88 15.48
C VAL A 58 -7.72 2.01 16.09
N SER A 59 -7.91 3.24 15.62
CA SER A 59 -7.17 4.42 16.13
C SER A 59 -7.56 4.73 17.57
N ASN A 60 -8.84 4.63 17.92
CA ASN A 60 -9.30 4.80 19.31
C ASN A 60 -8.72 3.72 20.23
N ALA A 61 -8.66 2.47 19.78
CA ALA A 61 -8.02 1.41 20.54
C ALA A 61 -6.50 1.63 20.71
N PHE A 62 -5.83 2.16 19.69
CA PHE A 62 -4.41 2.53 19.76
C PHE A 62 -4.17 3.61 20.81
N ASP A 63 -4.99 4.67 20.81
CA ASP A 63 -4.95 5.76 21.78
C ASP A 63 -5.31 5.30 23.19
N ALA A 64 -6.14 4.25 23.30
CA ALA A 64 -6.47 3.60 24.57
C ALA A 64 -5.39 2.64 25.08
N ASP A 65 -4.18 2.69 24.51
CA ASP A 65 -3.04 1.84 24.86
C ASP A 65 -3.30 0.33 24.77
N ALA A 66 -4.28 -0.08 23.94
CA ALA A 66 -4.54 -1.49 23.65
C ALA A 66 -3.31 -2.14 23.02
N THR A 67 -3.03 -3.41 23.31
CA THR A 67 -2.00 -4.18 22.59
C THR A 67 -2.59 -5.04 21.48
N ARG A 68 -3.91 -5.25 21.51
CA ARG A 68 -4.61 -6.09 20.56
C ARG A 68 -6.01 -5.58 20.27
N VAL A 69 -6.32 -5.47 18.99
CA VAL A 69 -7.67 -5.24 18.45
C VAL A 69 -8.09 -6.48 17.66
N VAL A 70 -9.30 -6.97 17.90
CA VAL A 70 -9.91 -8.08 17.18
C VAL A 70 -11.21 -7.61 16.56
N ILE A 71 -11.27 -7.67 15.24
CA ILE A 71 -12.46 -7.38 14.43
C ILE A 71 -12.97 -8.71 13.88
N ASN A 72 -14.21 -9.06 14.23
CA ASN A 72 -14.96 -10.11 13.58
C ASN A 72 -15.98 -9.45 12.66
N THR A 73 -15.89 -9.67 11.35
CA THR A 73 -16.79 -9.03 10.39
C THR A 73 -18.11 -9.79 10.24
N GLY A 74 -18.26 -10.95 10.88
CA GLY A 74 -19.37 -11.86 10.65
C GLY A 74 -19.28 -12.58 9.30
N PHE A 75 -18.08 -12.67 8.73
CA PHE A 75 -17.81 -13.42 7.49
C PHE A 75 -18.41 -14.84 7.58
N PRO A 76 -19.03 -15.36 6.50
CA PRO A 76 -19.23 -14.71 5.19
C PRO A 76 -20.53 -13.90 5.09
N TYR A 77 -21.33 -13.77 6.17
CA TYR A 77 -22.68 -13.24 6.09
C TYR A 77 -22.81 -11.75 6.42
N PHE A 78 -21.82 -11.18 7.12
CA PHE A 78 -21.70 -9.76 7.46
C PHE A 78 -22.96 -9.15 8.09
N ARG A 79 -23.66 -9.91 8.96
CA ARG A 79 -24.88 -9.46 9.64
C ARG A 79 -24.61 -8.62 10.90
N THR A 80 -23.51 -8.95 11.57
CA THR A 80 -23.07 -8.33 12.80
C THR A 80 -21.55 -8.27 12.74
N MET A 81 -20.99 -7.12 13.09
CA MET A 81 -19.55 -6.98 13.26
C MET A 81 -19.22 -6.71 14.71
N ILE A 82 -18.10 -7.23 15.20
CA ILE A 82 -17.66 -7.03 16.57
C ILE A 82 -16.23 -6.52 16.52
N CYS A 83 -15.99 -5.31 16.99
CA CYS A 83 -14.66 -4.79 17.26
C CYS A 83 -14.40 -4.87 18.77
N ARG A 84 -13.30 -5.48 19.19
CA ARG A 84 -12.89 -5.57 20.59
C ARG A 84 -11.42 -5.24 20.73
N ASP A 85 -11.10 -4.36 21.66
CA ASP A 85 -9.73 -4.11 22.08
C ASP A 85 -9.51 -4.54 23.55
N ASN A 86 -8.24 -4.49 23.97
CA ASN A 86 -7.83 -4.69 25.37
C ASN A 86 -7.18 -3.42 25.93
N GLY A 87 -7.64 -2.24 25.51
CA GLY A 87 -7.19 -0.95 26.01
C GLY A 87 -7.69 -0.68 27.43
N HIS A 88 -7.43 0.52 27.94
CA HIS A 88 -7.80 0.91 29.30
C HIS A 88 -9.32 0.92 29.56
N GLY A 89 -10.15 0.96 28.50
CA GLY A 89 -11.60 1.05 28.57
C GLY A 89 -12.09 2.40 29.08
N MET A 90 -13.40 2.62 29.12
CA MET A 90 -13.98 3.89 29.54
C MET A 90 -15.01 3.70 30.64
N SER A 91 -15.22 4.72 31.46
CA SER A 91 -16.29 4.79 32.45
C SER A 91 -17.61 5.20 31.79
N PRO A 92 -18.78 4.93 32.43
CA PRO A 92 -20.06 5.45 31.95
C PRO A 92 -20.07 6.99 31.86
N GLY A 93 -19.35 7.67 32.76
CA GLY A 93 -19.19 9.12 32.74
C GLY A 93 -18.42 9.62 31.52
N GLU A 94 -17.27 8.99 31.22
CA GLU A 94 -16.50 9.29 30.00
C GLU A 94 -17.30 9.03 28.72
N PHE A 95 -18.11 7.97 28.70
CA PHE A 95 -19.01 7.71 27.59
C PHE A 95 -20.06 8.82 27.42
N ARG A 96 -20.75 9.22 28.50
CA ARG A 96 -21.71 10.35 28.46
C ARG A 96 -21.06 11.63 27.93
N ASP A 97 -19.87 11.95 28.43
CA ASP A 97 -19.06 13.07 27.97
C ASP A 97 -18.75 13.02 26.46
N ILE A 98 -18.42 11.83 25.93
CA ILE A 98 -18.18 11.64 24.49
C ILE A 98 -19.47 11.89 23.72
N MET A 99 -20.61 11.36 24.18
CA MET A 99 -21.92 11.49 23.52
C MET A 99 -22.44 12.93 23.53
N GLU A 100 -22.21 13.69 24.60
CA GLU A 100 -22.58 15.12 24.68
C GLU A 100 -21.72 16.01 23.77
N LYS A 101 -20.46 15.62 23.57
CA LYS A 101 -19.47 16.39 22.80
C LYS A 101 -19.37 15.95 21.35
N ILE A 102 -20.29 15.12 20.85
CA ILE A 102 -20.30 14.68 19.46
C ILE A 102 -20.40 15.91 18.55
N GLY A 103 -19.33 16.17 17.80
CA GLY A 103 -19.21 17.32 16.92
C GLY A 103 -18.73 18.63 17.57
N GLY A 104 -18.38 18.60 18.87
CA GLY A 104 -17.76 19.72 19.57
C GLY A 104 -16.22 19.73 19.42
N SER A 105 -15.63 20.93 19.48
CA SER A 105 -14.17 21.09 19.64
C SER A 105 -13.75 20.63 21.04
N ILE A 106 -13.33 19.38 21.17
CA ILE A 106 -12.58 18.94 22.35
C ILE A 106 -11.20 19.61 22.26
N LYS A 107 -11.00 20.67 23.05
CA LYS A 107 -9.65 21.21 23.31
C LYS A 107 -8.81 20.07 23.88
N ARG A 108 -7.60 19.90 23.34
CA ARG A 108 -6.61 18.88 23.75
C ARG A 108 -6.68 18.63 25.26
N LYS A 109 -6.88 17.38 25.68
CA LYS A 109 -6.26 16.94 26.95
C LYS A 109 -4.76 17.16 26.75
N GLU A 110 -4.12 17.87 27.68
CA GLU A 110 -2.69 18.15 27.64
C GLU A 110 -1.90 16.84 27.53
N GLY A 111 -1.26 16.62 26.38
CA GLY A 111 -0.51 15.41 26.08
C GLY A 111 -0.40 15.20 24.57
N GLN A 112 0.81 14.98 24.06
CA GLN A 112 1.04 14.53 22.68
C GLN A 112 1.11 13.01 22.59
N HIS A 113 1.24 12.33 23.73
CA HIS A 113 1.46 10.90 23.84
C HIS A 113 0.55 10.27 24.90
N THR A 114 0.27 8.98 24.74
CA THR A 114 -0.44 8.12 25.70
C THR A 114 0.47 7.72 26.87
N ASP A 115 -0.06 6.96 27.85
CA ASP A 115 0.71 6.48 29.00
C ASP A 115 1.83 5.52 28.58
N LYS A 116 1.63 4.76 27.49
CA LYS A 116 2.70 3.95 26.87
C LYS A 116 3.61 4.73 25.92
N GLY A 117 3.50 6.05 25.87
CA GLY A 117 4.34 6.91 25.02
C GLY A 117 3.99 6.87 23.54
N ARG A 118 2.81 6.35 23.15
CA ARG A 118 2.37 6.35 21.75
C ARG A 118 1.86 7.73 21.35
N PRO A 119 2.11 8.22 20.13
CA PRO A 119 1.54 9.49 19.69
C PRO A 119 0.01 9.36 19.55
N ILE A 120 -0.75 10.23 20.21
CA ILE A 120 -2.22 10.19 20.17
C ILE A 120 -2.71 10.48 18.75
N ILE A 121 -3.47 9.60 18.12
CA ILE A 121 -3.96 9.74 16.74
C ILE A 121 -5.22 10.62 16.70
N GLY A 122 -6.18 10.35 17.60
CA GLY A 122 -7.47 11.01 17.68
C GLY A 122 -7.36 12.49 18.03
N LYS A 123 -8.19 13.33 17.40
CA LYS A 123 -8.32 14.76 17.72
C LYS A 123 -9.75 15.21 18.02
N ILE A 124 -10.79 14.41 17.77
CA ILE A 124 -12.21 14.81 17.86
C ILE A 124 -13.11 13.58 18.05
N GLY A 125 -14.16 13.69 18.87
CA GLY A 125 -15.20 12.67 19.13
C GLY A 125 -16.13 12.32 17.95
N ILE A 126 -15.62 12.34 16.71
CA ILE A 126 -16.36 11.97 15.48
C ILE A 126 -16.23 10.46 15.21
N GLY A 127 -15.28 9.76 15.84
CA GLY A 127 -15.03 8.34 15.56
C GLY A 127 -16.25 7.43 15.79
N ILE A 128 -17.15 7.79 16.71
CA ILE A 128 -18.41 7.07 16.94
C ILE A 128 -19.46 7.31 15.84
N LEU A 129 -19.39 8.45 15.14
CA LEU A 129 -20.25 8.76 13.99
C LEU A 129 -19.79 8.03 12.72
N ALA A 130 -18.51 7.67 12.62
CA ALA A 130 -18.03 6.82 11.53
C ALA A 130 -18.72 5.45 11.54
N VAL A 131 -19.04 4.94 12.73
CA VAL A 131 -19.79 3.70 12.94
C VAL A 131 -21.24 3.82 12.43
N ALA A 132 -21.86 4.98 12.60
CA ALA A 132 -23.22 5.27 12.11
C ALA A 132 -23.35 5.16 10.58
N GLN A 133 -22.23 5.19 9.84
CA GLN A 133 -22.24 4.97 8.39
C GLN A 133 -22.23 3.48 8.00
N ILE A 134 -21.84 2.60 8.93
CA ILE A 134 -21.78 1.15 8.70
C ILE A 134 -23.08 0.47 9.17
N CYS A 135 -23.67 0.94 10.26
CA CYS A 135 -24.81 0.29 10.90
C CYS A 135 -25.80 1.29 11.49
N ARG A 136 -27.07 0.88 11.61
CA ARG A 136 -28.11 1.71 12.22
C ARG A 136 -28.12 1.64 13.74
N ARG A 137 -27.67 0.50 14.30
CA ARG A 137 -27.61 0.28 15.75
C ARG A 137 -26.27 -0.29 16.14
N PHE A 138 -25.80 0.06 17.31
CA PHE A 138 -24.62 -0.61 17.86
C PHE A 138 -24.64 -0.57 19.38
N THR A 139 -23.94 -1.54 19.95
CA THR A 139 -23.79 -1.68 21.40
C THR A 139 -22.33 -1.49 21.77
N ILE A 140 -22.04 -0.60 22.70
CA ILE A 140 -20.72 -0.41 23.31
C ILE A 140 -20.73 -1.05 24.68
N ILE A 141 -19.73 -1.87 24.97
CA ILE A 141 -19.50 -2.48 26.28
C ILE A 141 -18.06 -2.14 26.67
N SER A 142 -17.87 -1.56 27.84
CA SER A 142 -16.52 -1.23 28.31
C SER A 142 -16.38 -1.41 29.82
N SER A 143 -15.18 -1.81 30.22
CA SER A 143 -14.77 -1.97 31.62
C SER A 143 -13.39 -1.34 31.80
N GLN A 144 -13.12 -0.83 32.99
CA GLN A 144 -11.85 -0.22 33.38
C GLN A 144 -11.22 -1.04 34.50
N ARG A 145 -9.90 -1.20 34.44
CA ARG A 145 -9.15 -1.93 35.45
C ARG A 145 -9.39 -1.28 36.82
N GLY A 146 -9.86 -2.08 37.77
CA GLY A 146 -10.13 -1.69 39.15
C GLY A 146 -11.58 -1.30 39.45
N SER A 147 -12.47 -1.20 38.45
CA SER A 147 -13.87 -0.80 38.70
C SER A 147 -14.72 -1.91 39.34
N GLY A 148 -14.45 -3.19 39.00
CA GLY A 148 -15.34 -4.31 39.33
C GLY A 148 -16.70 -4.26 38.61
N THR A 149 -16.86 -3.33 37.68
CA THR A 149 -18.08 -3.10 36.92
C THR A 149 -17.77 -2.77 35.46
N LYS A 150 -18.77 -2.93 34.61
CA LYS A 150 -18.79 -2.48 33.22
C LYS A 150 -20.07 -1.69 32.96
N PHE A 151 -20.09 -0.99 31.83
CA PHE A 151 -21.34 -0.49 31.28
C PHE A 151 -21.64 -1.13 29.93
N GLU A 152 -22.91 -1.10 29.56
CA GLU A 152 -23.42 -1.37 28.22
C GLU A 152 -24.21 -0.14 27.76
N ALA A 153 -23.86 0.40 26.61
CA ALA A 153 -24.59 1.49 25.96
C ALA A 153 -25.14 1.01 24.62
N ARG A 154 -26.46 1.03 24.45
CA ARG A 154 -27.13 0.69 23.20
C ARG A 154 -27.48 1.97 22.47
N VAL A 155 -26.91 2.16 21.29
CA VAL A 155 -27.06 3.36 20.49
C VAL A 155 -27.91 3.06 19.27
N ASP A 156 -28.90 3.91 19.01
CA ASP A 156 -29.80 3.81 17.86
C ASP A 156 -29.77 5.11 17.03
N PHE A 157 -29.31 4.98 15.79
CA PHE A 157 -29.27 6.04 14.78
C PHE A 157 -30.30 5.83 13.65
N THR A 158 -31.33 5.02 13.86
CA THR A 158 -32.36 4.77 12.82
C THR A 158 -33.02 6.08 12.37
N GLY A 159 -33.18 7.06 13.27
CA GLY A 159 -33.70 8.40 12.96
C GLY A 159 -32.78 9.27 12.09
N PHE A 160 -31.49 8.96 11.99
CA PHE A 160 -30.53 9.68 11.16
C PHE A 160 -30.67 9.37 9.66
N ALA A 161 -31.23 8.22 9.30
CA ALA A 161 -31.28 7.72 7.93
C ALA A 161 -32.45 8.28 7.09
N THR A 162 -33.27 9.18 7.62
CA THR A 162 -34.45 9.67 6.91
C THR A 162 -34.08 10.77 5.89
N PRO A 163 -34.79 10.87 4.74
CA PRO A 163 -34.54 11.90 3.73
C PRO A 163 -34.62 13.33 4.29
N GLU A 164 -35.47 13.56 5.29
CA GLU A 164 -35.66 14.87 5.93
C GLU A 164 -34.40 15.32 6.72
N ALA A 165 -33.60 14.39 7.24
CA ALA A 165 -32.34 14.70 7.91
C ALA A 165 -31.25 15.16 6.92
N ARG A 166 -31.33 14.75 5.64
CA ARG A 166 -30.36 15.08 4.58
C ARG A 166 -30.62 16.42 3.89
N GLU A 167 -31.88 16.82 3.73
CA GLU A 167 -32.27 18.07 3.05
C GLU A 167 -31.90 19.34 3.81
N ILE A 168 -31.71 19.25 5.13
CA ILE A 168 -31.52 20.43 5.97
C ILE A 168 -30.03 20.71 6.16
N SER A 169 -29.35 21.12 5.07
CA SER A 169 -27.90 21.32 5.07
C SER A 169 -27.44 22.79 5.03
N LEU A 170 -28.30 23.83 5.10
CA LEU A 170 -27.83 25.19 4.79
C LEU A 170 -28.41 26.38 5.60
N GLY A 171 -29.00 26.21 6.81
CA GLY A 171 -29.60 27.39 7.46
C GLY A 171 -29.88 27.42 8.96
N SER A 172 -29.49 26.44 9.78
CA SER A 172 -29.76 26.46 11.24
C SER A 172 -28.48 26.25 12.05
N GLU A 173 -28.21 27.13 13.02
CA GLU A 173 -27.07 27.02 13.96
C GLU A 173 -27.32 26.04 15.12
N GLU A 174 -28.55 25.54 15.29
CA GLU A 174 -28.93 24.69 16.42
C GLU A 174 -28.53 23.22 16.23
N ALA A 175 -28.00 22.61 17.29
CA ALA A 175 -27.68 21.19 17.31
C ALA A 175 -28.94 20.32 17.10
N LYS A 176 -28.83 19.31 16.26
CA LYS A 176 -29.94 18.43 15.90
C LYS A 176 -29.86 17.08 16.58
N GLU A 177 -31.02 16.57 16.96
CA GLU A 177 -31.16 15.19 17.42
C GLU A 177 -31.02 14.23 16.24
N ILE A 178 -30.07 13.29 16.34
CA ILE A 178 -29.77 12.32 15.27
C ILE A 178 -30.06 10.87 15.68
N GLY A 179 -30.36 10.64 16.95
CA GLY A 179 -30.56 9.31 17.49
C GLY A 179 -30.66 9.37 19.00
N SER A 180 -30.61 8.21 19.64
CA SER A 180 -30.65 8.09 21.09
C SER A 180 -29.76 6.95 21.58
N TYR A 181 -29.49 6.93 22.88
CA TYR A 181 -28.86 5.78 23.52
C TYR A 181 -29.50 5.44 24.86
N GLU A 182 -29.44 4.16 25.21
CA GLU A 182 -29.75 3.63 26.55
C GLU A 182 -28.45 3.22 27.22
N LEU A 183 -28.25 3.62 28.47
CA LEU A 183 -27.04 3.31 29.23
C LEU A 183 -27.37 2.44 30.44
N PHE A 184 -26.73 1.27 30.50
CA PHE A 184 -26.81 0.32 31.60
C PHE A 184 -25.44 0.33 32.31
N ASP A 185 -25.36 0.92 33.49
CA ASP A 185 -24.15 0.98 34.30
C ASP A 185 -24.18 0.00 35.49
N ASP A 186 -23.07 -0.03 36.25
CA ASP A 186 -22.89 -0.88 37.44
C ASP A 186 -23.13 -2.38 37.22
N LEU A 187 -22.96 -2.86 35.98
CA LEU A 187 -23.05 -4.27 35.66
C LEU A 187 -21.81 -4.99 36.20
N PRO A 188 -21.93 -6.13 36.91
CA PRO A 188 -20.78 -6.86 37.44
C PRO A 188 -19.77 -7.26 36.37
N GLU A 189 -18.48 -7.10 36.68
CA GLU A 189 -17.35 -7.52 35.85
C GLU A 189 -16.14 -7.86 36.73
N GLU A 190 -15.21 -8.65 36.21
CA GLU A 190 -13.95 -8.94 36.90
C GLU A 190 -13.17 -7.64 37.19
N SER A 191 -12.66 -7.50 38.42
CA SER A 191 -12.00 -6.26 38.86
C SER A 191 -10.74 -5.89 38.06
N ASP A 192 -10.06 -6.87 37.46
CA ASP A 192 -8.87 -6.64 36.64
C ASP A 192 -9.19 -6.49 35.15
N ALA A 193 -10.46 -6.63 34.75
CA ALA A 193 -10.89 -6.49 33.37
C ALA A 193 -10.72 -5.05 32.88
N HIS A 194 -10.25 -4.92 31.64
CA HIS A 194 -10.25 -3.66 30.92
C HIS A 194 -10.36 -3.94 29.43
N TYR A 195 -11.27 -3.24 28.76
CA TYR A 195 -11.50 -3.38 27.32
C TYR A 195 -12.56 -2.37 26.86
N THR A 196 -12.59 -2.13 25.55
CA THR A 196 -13.80 -1.68 24.86
C THR A 196 -14.22 -2.72 23.82
N LYS A 197 -15.53 -2.98 23.73
CA LYS A 197 -16.16 -3.87 22.76
C LYS A 197 -17.31 -3.13 22.11
N ILE A 198 -17.33 -3.12 20.78
CA ILE A 198 -18.36 -2.46 19.97
C ILE A 198 -18.98 -3.52 19.08
N ILE A 199 -20.30 -3.70 19.19
CA ILE A 199 -21.09 -4.65 18.42
C ILE A 199 -21.91 -3.84 17.43
N LEU A 200 -21.64 -3.98 16.14
CA LEU A 200 -22.35 -3.32 15.06
C LEU A 200 -23.53 -4.19 14.62
N GLU A 201 -24.73 -3.68 14.76
CA GLU A 201 -25.99 -4.38 14.57
C GLU A 201 -26.81 -3.71 13.47
N ASP A 202 -27.56 -4.47 12.68
CA ASP A 202 -28.26 -3.92 11.51
C ASP A 202 -27.30 -3.17 10.58
N ILE A 203 -26.28 -3.89 10.10
CA ILE A 203 -25.34 -3.41 9.08
C ILE A 203 -26.15 -2.90 7.88
N GLU A 204 -25.79 -1.72 7.37
CA GLU A 204 -26.47 -1.08 6.26
C GLU A 204 -26.54 -2.02 5.04
N PRO A 205 -27.71 -2.21 4.41
CA PRO A 205 -27.88 -3.19 3.33
C PRO A 205 -26.88 -3.03 2.17
N GLY A 206 -26.65 -1.81 1.67
CA GLY A 206 -25.70 -1.57 0.58
C GLY A 206 -24.23 -1.82 0.98
N PHE A 207 -23.88 -1.60 2.25
CA PHE A 207 -22.59 -1.96 2.82
C PHE A 207 -22.43 -3.48 2.87
N ARG A 208 -23.47 -4.17 3.36
CA ARG A 208 -23.48 -5.63 3.47
C ARG A 208 -23.45 -6.31 2.09
N GLU A 209 -24.22 -5.83 1.13
CA GLU A 209 -24.27 -6.35 -0.24
C GLU A 209 -22.90 -6.25 -0.92
N ARG A 210 -22.19 -5.13 -0.78
CA ARG A 210 -20.82 -4.98 -1.30
C ARG A 210 -19.84 -6.01 -0.76
N LEU A 211 -19.91 -6.29 0.55
CA LEU A 211 -19.09 -7.33 1.16
C LEU A 211 -19.53 -8.74 0.74
N LEU A 212 -20.82 -8.95 0.43
CA LEU A 212 -21.39 -10.23 -0.02
C LEU A 212 -21.21 -10.52 -1.52
N GLU A 213 -21.04 -9.52 -2.38
CA GLU A 213 -20.71 -9.72 -3.81
C GLU A 213 -19.38 -10.49 -3.97
N ALA A 214 -18.58 -10.56 -2.90
CA ALA A 214 -17.46 -11.48 -2.69
C ALA A 214 -17.84 -12.96 -2.48
N SER A 215 -19.11 -13.35 -2.56
CA SER A 215 -19.57 -14.72 -2.29
C SER A 215 -20.57 -15.23 -3.34
N GLY A 216 -20.79 -14.47 -4.40
CA GLY A 216 -21.65 -14.87 -5.52
C GLY A 216 -20.97 -15.94 -6.40
N PRO A 217 -21.69 -16.99 -6.83
CA PRO A 217 -21.12 -18.07 -7.65
C PRO A 217 -20.66 -17.64 -9.06
N GLU A 218 -20.94 -16.41 -9.50
CA GLU A 218 -20.67 -15.94 -10.86
C GLU A 218 -19.44 -15.02 -11.01
N THR A 219 -18.81 -14.58 -9.92
CA THR A 219 -17.58 -13.79 -9.99
C THR A 219 -16.40 -14.73 -10.28
N LYS A 220 -16.16 -15.03 -11.57
CA LYS A 220 -15.00 -15.80 -12.08
C LYS A 220 -13.65 -15.07 -11.91
N ILE A 221 -13.41 -14.45 -10.76
CA ILE A 221 -12.10 -13.99 -10.34
C ILE A 221 -11.65 -15.03 -9.32
N SER A 222 -10.54 -15.74 -9.57
CA SER A 222 -9.96 -16.65 -8.60
C SER A 222 -9.67 -15.86 -7.32
N GLU A 223 -10.53 -15.99 -6.30
CA GLU A 223 -10.37 -15.27 -5.05
C GLU A 223 -9.16 -15.80 -4.29
N TYR A 224 -8.48 -14.88 -3.60
CA TYR A 224 -7.42 -15.25 -2.69
C TYR A 224 -8.06 -15.63 -1.34
N GLU A 225 -7.84 -16.87 -0.91
CA GLU A 225 -8.28 -17.36 0.40
C GLU A 225 -7.11 -17.29 1.39
N PHE A 226 -7.31 -16.64 2.52
CA PHE A 226 -6.28 -16.52 3.55
C PHE A 226 -6.24 -17.76 4.45
N GLU A 227 -5.03 -18.24 4.73
CA GLU A 227 -4.82 -19.13 5.87
C GLU A 227 -5.09 -18.37 7.17
N LYS A 228 -5.88 -18.99 8.06
CA LYS A 228 -6.37 -18.31 9.26
C LYS A 228 -5.21 -17.98 10.20
N GLY A 229 -4.84 -16.70 10.26
CA GLY A 229 -3.88 -16.17 11.22
C GLY A 229 -2.41 -16.33 10.83
N ASP A 230 -2.09 -16.62 9.57
CA ASP A 230 -0.72 -16.73 9.08
C ASP A 230 -0.24 -15.42 8.41
N PRO A 231 0.79 -14.73 8.94
CA PRO A 231 1.42 -13.58 8.28
C PRO A 231 2.02 -13.90 6.90
N LYS A 232 2.43 -15.15 6.65
CA LYS A 232 2.93 -15.58 5.34
C LYS A 232 1.84 -15.52 4.28
N ALA A 233 0.59 -15.83 4.64
CA ALA A 233 -0.55 -15.66 3.75
C ALA A 233 -0.75 -14.20 3.32
N LEU A 234 -0.39 -13.21 4.15
CA LEU A 234 -0.39 -11.80 3.70
C LEU A 234 0.71 -11.52 2.68
N SER A 235 1.88 -12.14 2.81
CA SER A 235 2.96 -12.01 1.81
C SER A 235 2.54 -12.61 0.47
N ASP A 236 1.93 -13.80 0.51
CA ASP A 236 1.37 -14.48 -0.67
C ASP A 236 0.21 -13.68 -1.29
N PHE A 237 -0.64 -13.04 -0.47
CA PHE A 237 -1.67 -12.11 -0.92
C PHE A 237 -1.08 -10.91 -1.66
N VAL A 238 -0.01 -10.31 -1.12
CA VAL A 238 0.69 -9.19 -1.76
C VAL A 238 1.31 -9.64 -3.09
N ASP A 239 1.96 -10.81 -3.13
CA ASP A 239 2.52 -11.36 -4.36
C ASP A 239 1.41 -11.67 -5.39
N TRP A 240 0.25 -12.16 -4.96
CA TRP A 240 -0.93 -12.34 -5.82
C TRP A 240 -1.49 -11.02 -6.38
N LEU A 241 -1.49 -9.94 -5.57
CA LEU A 241 -1.94 -8.60 -5.97
C LEU A 241 -1.05 -7.95 -7.03
N THR A 242 0.21 -8.38 -7.20
CA THR A 242 1.11 -7.82 -8.23
C THR A 242 0.60 -7.98 -9.66
N LYS A 243 -0.46 -8.78 -9.87
CA LYS A 243 -1.08 -9.05 -11.17
C LYS A 243 -2.48 -8.43 -11.35
N LYS A 244 -2.98 -7.69 -10.35
CA LYS A 244 -4.37 -7.17 -10.31
C LYS A 244 -4.40 -5.75 -9.73
N SER A 245 -5.45 -4.99 -10.00
CA SER A 245 -5.74 -3.76 -9.23
C SER A 245 -6.53 -4.11 -7.98
N VAL A 246 -6.31 -3.37 -6.89
CA VAL A 246 -7.11 -3.50 -5.65
C VAL A 246 -8.58 -3.17 -5.90
N ARG A 247 -8.91 -2.44 -6.97
CA ARG A 247 -10.31 -2.17 -7.37
C ARG A 247 -11.00 -3.35 -8.06
N GLN A 248 -10.24 -4.39 -8.42
CA GLN A 248 -10.73 -5.56 -9.15
C GLN A 248 -10.82 -6.81 -8.26
N ILE A 249 -10.52 -6.69 -6.97
CA ILE A 249 -10.66 -7.77 -6.00
C ILE A 249 -11.95 -7.55 -5.20
N SER A 250 -12.37 -8.56 -4.44
CA SER A 250 -13.53 -8.44 -3.57
C SER A 250 -13.38 -7.29 -2.57
N ASP A 251 -14.49 -6.62 -2.24
CA ASP A 251 -14.48 -5.49 -1.30
C ASP A 251 -14.00 -5.93 0.11
N TYR A 252 -14.15 -7.21 0.47
CA TYR A 252 -13.56 -7.78 1.67
C TYR A 252 -12.01 -7.83 1.61
N ASN A 253 -11.43 -8.35 0.53
CA ASN A 253 -9.97 -8.36 0.37
C ASN A 253 -9.39 -6.96 0.26
N ARG A 254 -10.13 -6.04 -0.37
CA ARG A 254 -9.81 -4.61 -0.42
C ARG A 254 -9.85 -3.97 0.97
N LEU A 255 -10.85 -4.30 1.80
CA LEU A 255 -10.94 -3.84 3.18
C LEU A 255 -9.69 -4.24 3.98
N LEU A 256 -9.29 -5.51 3.89
CA LEU A 256 -8.08 -6.03 4.56
C LEU A 256 -6.82 -5.28 4.12
N TRP A 257 -6.66 -5.08 2.80
CA TRP A 257 -5.54 -4.35 2.24
C TRP A 257 -5.51 -2.89 2.69
N GLU A 258 -6.64 -2.17 2.58
CA GLU A 258 -6.75 -0.76 2.96
C GLU A 258 -6.46 -0.57 4.46
N LEU A 259 -7.00 -1.42 5.34
CA LEU A 259 -6.72 -1.35 6.78
C LEU A 259 -5.24 -1.60 7.09
N GLY A 260 -4.60 -2.56 6.43
CA GLY A 260 -3.16 -2.80 6.57
C GLY A 260 -2.32 -1.58 6.14
N VAL A 261 -2.74 -0.87 5.09
CA VAL A 261 -2.05 0.35 4.63
C VAL A 261 -2.24 1.51 5.62
N ILE A 262 -3.47 1.75 6.09
CA ILE A 262 -3.81 2.98 6.83
C ILE A 262 -3.49 2.91 8.33
N CYS A 263 -3.56 1.74 8.96
CA CYS A 263 -3.38 1.57 10.40
C CYS A 263 -1.89 1.55 10.81
N PRO A 264 -1.57 1.86 12.08
CA PRO A 264 -0.21 1.85 12.62
C PRO A 264 0.24 0.41 12.96
N VAL A 265 0.09 -0.52 12.02
CA VAL A 265 0.54 -1.92 12.16
C VAL A 265 1.97 -2.09 11.63
N PRO A 266 2.72 -3.12 12.08
CA PRO A 266 4.04 -3.44 11.54
C PRO A 266 4.04 -3.77 10.05
N TYR A 267 5.19 -3.67 9.41
CA TYR A 267 5.42 -4.17 8.05
C TYR A 267 5.41 -5.69 8.01
N LEU A 268 5.24 -6.25 6.80
CA LEU A 268 5.69 -7.62 6.52
C LEU A 268 7.17 -7.77 6.88
N GLU A 269 7.61 -8.99 7.21
CA GLU A 269 8.98 -9.25 7.69
C GLU A 269 10.05 -8.73 6.72
N ASP A 270 9.87 -8.98 5.42
CA ASP A 270 10.76 -8.49 4.35
C ASP A 270 10.34 -7.13 3.77
N GLY A 271 9.37 -6.45 4.40
CA GLY A 271 8.81 -5.20 3.94
C GLY A 271 9.58 -3.96 4.43
N PRO A 272 9.39 -2.79 3.80
CA PRO A 272 8.66 -2.60 2.54
C PRO A 272 9.47 -3.01 1.30
N ILE A 273 10.77 -3.31 1.42
CA ILE A 273 11.65 -3.65 0.30
C ILE A 273 12.45 -4.91 0.64
N LYS A 274 12.25 -5.97 -0.14
CA LYS A 274 12.90 -7.29 0.04
C LYS A 274 14.42 -7.12 0.09
N GLY A 275 15.04 -7.62 1.16
CA GLY A 275 16.50 -7.61 1.32
C GLY A 275 17.13 -6.25 1.65
N HIS A 276 16.32 -5.20 1.90
CA HIS A 276 16.82 -3.87 2.22
C HIS A 276 16.11 -3.27 3.44
N ASP A 277 16.89 -2.89 4.44
CA ASP A 277 16.35 -2.19 5.59
C ASP A 277 16.23 -0.69 5.33
N VAL A 278 15.02 -0.27 4.99
CA VAL A 278 14.63 1.14 4.88
C VAL A 278 13.79 1.53 6.08
N ILE A 279 13.82 2.81 6.44
CA ILE A 279 13.08 3.39 7.59
C ILE A 279 13.20 2.55 8.88
N PRO A 280 14.43 2.15 9.30
CA PRO A 280 14.63 1.25 10.44
C PRO A 280 14.02 1.78 11.74
N ASP A 281 14.10 3.10 11.95
CA ASP A 281 13.50 3.74 13.12
C ASP A 281 11.98 3.57 13.17
N ILE A 282 11.30 3.68 12.03
CA ILE A 282 9.85 3.51 11.95
C ILE A 282 9.47 2.05 12.19
N LYS A 283 10.21 1.09 11.61
CA LYS A 283 9.97 -0.33 11.86
C LYS A 283 10.11 -0.66 13.34
N ARG A 284 11.16 -0.17 13.99
CA ARG A 284 11.38 -0.33 15.44
C ARG A 284 10.24 0.28 16.24
N ILE A 285 9.89 1.54 15.97
CA ILE A 285 8.77 2.23 16.65
C ILE A 285 7.45 1.46 16.54
N LEU A 286 7.13 0.91 15.35
CA LEU A 286 5.90 0.15 15.14
C LEU A 286 5.89 -1.18 15.90
N LEU A 287 7.05 -1.83 16.08
CA LEU A 287 7.19 -3.03 16.89
C LEU A 287 7.12 -2.71 18.39
N ASP A 288 7.77 -1.62 18.81
CA ASP A 288 7.80 -1.16 20.21
C ASP A 288 6.41 -0.76 20.72
N TYR A 289 5.49 -0.40 19.82
CA TYR A 289 4.11 -0.19 20.20
C TYR A 289 3.43 -1.45 20.75
N ASP A 290 3.88 -2.66 20.43
CA ASP A 290 3.20 -3.91 20.81
C ASP A 290 1.69 -3.85 20.46
N PHE A 291 1.38 -3.40 19.24
CA PHE A 291 0.01 -3.16 18.78
C PHE A 291 -0.32 -4.08 17.60
N THR A 292 -1.28 -4.97 17.81
CA THR A 292 -1.73 -5.93 16.80
C THR A 292 -3.20 -5.71 16.45
N VAL A 293 -3.54 -5.88 15.18
CA VAL A 293 -4.92 -5.82 14.68
C VAL A 293 -5.22 -7.13 13.97
N LYS A 294 -6.28 -7.83 14.38
CA LYS A 294 -6.72 -9.08 13.76
C LYS A 294 -8.12 -8.93 13.17
N ILE A 295 -8.32 -9.38 11.93
CA ILE A 295 -9.60 -9.38 11.25
C ILE A 295 -9.95 -10.81 10.85
N ASP A 296 -11.05 -11.34 11.39
CA ASP A 296 -11.51 -12.73 11.15
C ASP A 296 -10.43 -13.80 11.37
N GLY A 297 -9.49 -13.49 12.27
CA GLY A 297 -8.36 -14.34 12.64
C GLY A 297 -7.05 -13.99 11.94
N LEU A 298 -7.07 -13.23 10.84
CA LEU A 298 -5.88 -12.77 10.11
C LEU A 298 -5.24 -11.57 10.83
N GLU A 299 -3.96 -11.67 11.18
CA GLU A 299 -3.21 -10.55 11.76
C GLU A 299 -2.72 -9.60 10.67
N LEU A 300 -3.11 -8.34 10.73
CA LEU A 300 -2.74 -7.34 9.74
C LEU A 300 -1.27 -6.94 9.82
N ARG A 301 -0.69 -6.74 8.65
CA ARG A 301 0.61 -6.11 8.39
C ARG A 301 0.46 -5.11 7.25
N LYS A 302 1.39 -4.16 7.12
CA LYS A 302 1.41 -3.26 5.97
C LYS A 302 1.66 -4.09 4.70
N PRO A 303 0.72 -4.13 3.74
CA PRO A 303 0.81 -4.97 2.55
C PRO A 303 1.67 -4.32 1.46
N ILE A 304 2.86 -3.86 1.85
CA ILE A 304 3.80 -3.12 1.00
C ILE A 304 5.06 -3.97 0.90
N LEU A 305 5.36 -4.41 -0.32
CA LEU A 305 6.52 -5.25 -0.59
C LEU A 305 7.03 -5.00 -2.00
N PHE A 306 8.23 -4.45 -2.09
CA PHE A 306 8.95 -4.16 -3.32
C PHE A 306 10.16 -5.09 -3.46
N PRO A 307 10.59 -5.44 -4.68
CA PRO A 307 9.96 -5.11 -5.96
C PRO A 307 8.63 -5.83 -6.24
N THR A 308 7.76 -5.22 -7.04
CA THR A 308 6.44 -5.81 -7.37
C THR A 308 6.47 -6.73 -8.59
N SER A 309 7.65 -7.13 -9.07
CA SER A 309 7.81 -7.99 -10.24
C SER A 309 9.06 -8.86 -10.09
N PRO A 310 8.98 -10.17 -10.39
CA PRO A 310 10.10 -11.10 -10.23
C PRO A 310 11.26 -10.85 -11.21
N GLU A 311 11.05 -9.99 -12.23
CA GLU A 311 12.08 -9.56 -13.17
C GLU A 311 12.93 -8.39 -12.65
N ILE A 312 12.54 -7.79 -11.52
CA ILE A 312 13.24 -6.67 -10.88
C ILE A 312 14.06 -7.26 -9.74
N ARG A 313 15.39 -7.31 -9.89
CA ARG A 313 16.27 -8.00 -8.95
C ARG A 313 17.48 -7.19 -8.55
N ASN A 314 18.03 -6.42 -9.49
CA ASN A 314 19.32 -5.76 -9.30
C ASN A 314 19.13 -4.31 -8.88
N LYS A 315 19.56 -3.95 -7.66
CA LYS A 315 19.63 -2.55 -7.23
C LYS A 315 20.65 -1.78 -8.08
N GLY A 316 20.34 -0.53 -8.43
CA GLY A 316 21.16 0.30 -9.32
C GLY A 316 21.00 0.00 -10.82
N GLU A 317 20.28 -1.07 -11.17
CA GLU A 317 19.93 -1.39 -12.56
C GLU A 317 18.42 -1.48 -12.76
N ASP A 318 17.75 -2.32 -11.98
CA ASP A 318 16.31 -2.56 -12.08
C ASP A 318 15.50 -1.67 -11.14
N TYR A 319 16.03 -1.32 -9.97
CA TYR A 319 15.38 -0.49 -8.97
C TYR A 319 16.37 0.34 -8.17
N GLU A 320 15.89 1.40 -7.51
CA GLU A 320 16.68 2.24 -6.62
C GLU A 320 15.82 2.81 -5.49
N ILE A 321 16.46 3.18 -4.39
CA ILE A 321 15.84 3.74 -3.18
C ILE A 321 16.45 5.12 -2.92
N TYR A 322 15.59 6.10 -2.73
CA TYR A 322 16.00 7.48 -2.50
C TYR A 322 15.43 7.97 -1.18
N ASP A 323 16.30 8.31 -0.24
CA ASP A 323 15.85 8.92 1.01
C ASP A 323 15.31 10.33 0.77
N VAL A 324 14.33 10.69 1.59
CA VAL A 324 13.71 12.02 1.67
C VAL A 324 13.63 12.40 3.12
N GLU A 325 14.23 13.54 3.48
CA GLU A 325 14.22 14.04 4.85
C GLU A 325 14.20 15.56 4.89
N PHE A 326 13.65 16.09 5.97
CA PHE A 326 13.65 17.50 6.29
C PHE A 326 13.50 17.69 7.80
N ASP A 327 14.29 18.60 8.35
CA ASP A 327 14.25 18.92 9.78
C ASP A 327 14.64 20.39 9.99
N ASP A 328 13.68 21.30 9.89
CA ASP A 328 13.92 22.74 10.09
C ASP A 328 12.66 23.51 10.51
N MET A 329 12.82 24.80 10.79
CA MET A 329 11.74 25.75 11.00
C MET A 329 11.16 26.24 9.67
N VAL A 330 9.83 26.31 9.59
CA VAL A 330 9.07 26.83 8.46
C VAL A 330 8.03 27.81 9.01
N GLU A 331 8.23 29.11 8.76
CA GLU A 331 7.34 30.17 9.28
C GLU A 331 7.03 30.00 10.78
N ASP A 332 8.09 29.95 11.59
CA ASP A 332 8.06 29.86 13.07
C ASP A 332 7.50 28.55 13.65
N ARG A 333 7.18 27.55 12.82
CA ARG A 333 6.78 26.21 13.25
C ARG A 333 7.82 25.17 12.82
N ARG A 334 8.16 24.23 13.70
CA ARG A 334 9.09 23.13 13.37
C ARG A 334 8.38 22.12 12.46
N LEU A 335 9.04 21.72 11.38
CA LEU A 335 8.60 20.64 10.49
C LEU A 335 9.70 19.58 10.41
N VAL A 336 9.35 18.34 10.77
CA VAL A 336 10.26 17.20 10.76
C VAL A 336 9.60 16.04 10.07
N PHE A 337 10.22 15.53 8.99
CA PHE A 337 9.79 14.32 8.32
C PHE A 337 10.97 13.56 7.71
N ASN A 338 10.80 12.25 7.59
CA ASN A 338 11.73 11.40 6.84
C ASN A 338 10.95 10.31 6.11
N GLY A 339 11.56 9.68 5.10
CA GLY A 339 10.88 8.74 4.25
C GLY A 339 11.75 8.27 3.11
N TYR A 340 11.12 7.58 2.17
CA TYR A 340 11.79 7.03 1.00
C TYR A 340 10.93 7.18 -0.25
N ILE A 341 11.59 7.27 -1.40
CA ILE A 341 11.00 7.10 -2.72
C ILE A 341 11.68 5.89 -3.34
N TYR A 342 10.89 4.88 -3.65
CA TYR A 342 11.29 3.68 -4.36
C TYR A 342 11.00 3.82 -5.86
N TYR A 343 11.98 3.47 -6.68
CA TYR A 343 11.88 3.38 -8.13
C TYR A 343 12.08 1.94 -8.59
N GLN A 344 11.30 1.48 -9.57
CA GLN A 344 11.62 0.28 -10.36
C GLN A 344 11.38 0.49 -11.85
N ARG A 345 12.13 -0.21 -12.72
CA ARG A 345 12.07 -0.01 -14.18
C ARG A 345 10.74 -0.38 -14.84
N LYS A 346 9.85 -1.06 -14.14
CA LYS A 346 8.48 -1.39 -14.58
C LYS A 346 7.46 -0.67 -13.70
N ALA A 347 6.26 -0.39 -14.24
CA ALA A 347 5.19 0.19 -13.43
C ALA A 347 4.91 -0.65 -12.18
N ILE A 348 4.71 0.00 -11.05
CA ILE A 348 4.41 -0.62 -9.75
C ILE A 348 2.99 -1.19 -9.79
N TRP A 349 2.82 -2.38 -9.23
CA TRP A 349 1.54 -3.07 -9.09
C TRP A 349 1.31 -3.53 -7.65
N PRO A 350 0.10 -3.39 -7.09
CA PRO A 350 -1.09 -2.82 -7.72
C PRO A 350 -0.99 -1.30 -7.98
N PRO A 351 -1.80 -0.72 -8.89
CA PRO A 351 -1.76 0.71 -9.21
C PRO A 351 -2.03 1.63 -8.03
N GLU A 352 -2.65 1.11 -6.97
CA GLU A 352 -2.93 1.79 -5.71
C GLU A 352 -1.68 2.03 -4.85
N LEU A 353 -0.54 1.38 -5.14
CA LEU A 353 0.75 1.67 -4.49
C LEU A 353 1.58 2.73 -5.24
N ARG A 354 1.10 3.26 -6.37
CA ARG A 354 1.85 4.25 -7.17
C ARG A 354 1.75 5.63 -6.56
N GLY A 355 2.87 6.33 -6.46
CA GLY A 355 2.92 7.70 -5.95
C GLY A 355 3.51 7.81 -4.55
N LEU A 356 3.15 8.84 -3.80
CA LEU A 356 3.65 9.05 -2.43
C LEU A 356 2.53 8.94 -1.40
N LEU A 357 2.83 8.32 -0.27
CA LEU A 357 1.93 8.18 0.86
C LEU A 357 2.45 8.99 2.05
N VAL A 358 1.66 9.92 2.57
CA VAL A 358 2.04 10.71 3.75
C VAL A 358 1.40 10.13 5.00
N ARG A 359 2.19 9.97 6.06
CA ARG A 359 1.77 9.46 7.36
C ARG A 359 2.07 10.48 8.44
N ILE A 360 1.06 10.75 9.26
CA ILE A 360 1.18 11.53 10.50
C ILE A 360 0.88 10.57 11.64
N ARG A 361 1.79 10.48 12.63
CA ARG A 361 1.64 9.55 13.77
C ARG A 361 1.45 8.09 13.31
N ASN A 362 2.14 7.71 12.24
CA ASN A 362 2.09 6.40 11.57
C ASN A 362 0.74 6.02 10.92
N VAL A 363 -0.23 6.92 10.95
CA VAL A 363 -1.52 6.77 10.29
C VAL A 363 -1.52 7.52 8.96
N VAL A 364 -2.11 6.92 7.94
CA VAL A 364 -2.19 7.52 6.60
C VAL A 364 -3.14 8.71 6.57
N ILE A 365 -2.72 9.75 5.85
CA ILE A 365 -3.57 10.86 5.42
C ILE A 365 -3.95 10.62 3.94
N GLY A 366 -5.22 10.30 3.70
CA GLY A 366 -5.73 10.02 2.36
C GLY A 366 -5.31 8.64 1.83
N MET A 367 -4.77 8.61 0.61
CA MET A 367 -4.26 7.41 -0.07
C MET A 367 -2.97 7.79 -0.80
N TYR A 368 -2.33 6.83 -1.49
CA TYR A 368 -1.20 7.14 -2.36
C TYR A 368 -1.54 8.21 -3.39
N ASP A 369 -0.76 9.27 -3.40
CA ASP A 369 -0.88 10.36 -4.34
C ASP A 369 -0.02 10.12 -5.59
N LYS A 370 -0.71 9.72 -6.67
CA LYS A 370 -0.13 9.46 -7.99
C LYS A 370 0.45 10.71 -8.66
N SER A 371 0.04 11.90 -8.22
CA SER A 371 0.58 13.16 -8.72
C SER A 371 1.92 13.52 -8.08
N LEU A 372 2.38 12.74 -7.09
CA LEU A 372 3.61 12.99 -6.34
C LEU A 372 3.58 14.35 -5.63
N LEU A 373 2.50 14.61 -4.89
CA LEU A 373 2.20 15.88 -4.21
C LEU A 373 2.02 17.03 -5.21
N ASN A 374 1.24 16.82 -6.28
CA ASN A 374 1.02 17.77 -7.39
C ASN A 374 2.30 18.17 -8.16
N TYR A 375 3.25 17.24 -8.35
CA TYR A 375 4.52 17.53 -9.02
C TYR A 375 4.29 18.20 -10.41
N PRO A 376 4.84 19.40 -10.64
CA PRO A 376 4.40 20.26 -11.75
C PRO A 376 4.86 19.79 -13.14
N ARG A 377 5.79 18.82 -13.22
CA ARG A 377 6.34 18.34 -14.50
C ARG A 377 5.80 16.96 -14.82
N GLN A 378 5.14 16.83 -15.96
CA GLN A 378 4.70 15.53 -16.45
C GLN A 378 5.88 14.66 -16.87
N GLN A 379 5.96 13.42 -16.35
CA GLN A 379 7.03 12.46 -16.68
C GLN A 379 6.50 11.20 -17.39
N GLY A 380 5.22 11.21 -17.77
CA GLY A 380 4.55 10.13 -18.48
C GLY A 380 4.56 8.82 -17.69
N PRO A 381 4.84 7.67 -18.33
CA PRO A 381 4.85 6.36 -17.68
C PRO A 381 5.81 6.23 -16.49
N ARG A 382 6.85 7.09 -16.41
CA ARG A 382 7.82 7.07 -15.30
C ARG A 382 7.20 7.41 -13.96
N MET A 383 6.07 8.13 -13.92
CA MET A 383 5.36 8.39 -12.66
C MET A 383 4.81 7.09 -12.05
N ALA A 384 4.39 6.14 -12.88
CA ALA A 384 3.88 4.84 -12.43
C ALA A 384 4.98 3.89 -11.94
N MET A 385 6.26 4.25 -12.13
CA MET A 385 7.43 3.50 -11.68
C MET A 385 7.88 3.86 -10.27
N LEU A 386 7.20 4.82 -9.63
CA LEU A 386 7.54 5.37 -8.32
C LEU A 386 6.49 5.00 -7.27
N SER A 387 6.97 4.65 -6.09
CA SER A 387 6.19 4.55 -4.85
C SER A 387 7.02 5.15 -3.72
N GLY A 388 6.42 5.54 -2.62
CA GLY A 388 7.17 6.02 -1.47
C GLY A 388 6.28 6.34 -0.29
N GLU A 389 6.91 6.43 0.88
CA GLU A 389 6.23 6.80 2.12
C GLU A 389 7.01 7.93 2.80
N ILE A 390 6.28 8.91 3.33
CA ILE A 390 6.82 10.04 4.09
C ILE A 390 6.19 10.02 5.47
N TYR A 391 7.03 9.96 6.50
CA TYR A 391 6.68 9.93 7.91
C TYR A 391 6.92 11.29 8.52
N VAL A 392 5.84 11.97 8.88
CA VAL A 392 5.90 13.24 9.59
C VAL A 392 6.03 12.95 11.08
N LYS A 393 7.16 13.37 11.64
CA LYS A 393 7.48 13.26 13.08
C LYS A 393 6.94 14.46 13.86
N GLN A 394 6.96 15.65 13.26
CA GLN A 394 6.45 16.87 13.87
C GLN A 394 5.99 17.86 12.80
N GLY A 395 4.86 18.53 13.04
CA GLY A 395 4.27 19.52 12.14
C GLY A 395 3.33 18.90 11.12
N LEU A 396 2.82 19.73 10.21
CA LEU A 396 1.86 19.36 9.15
C LEU A 396 0.45 19.01 9.68
N GLU A 397 0.26 18.76 10.97
CA GLU A 397 -1.07 18.43 11.50
C GLU A 397 -2.05 19.61 11.47
N GLU A 398 -1.53 20.84 11.45
CA GLU A 398 -2.34 22.04 11.26
C GLU A 398 -2.81 22.16 9.81
N ALA A 399 -2.03 21.68 8.85
CA ALA A 399 -2.38 21.69 7.43
C ALA A 399 -3.51 20.72 7.07
N LEU A 400 -3.87 19.78 7.95
CA LEU A 400 -4.93 18.80 7.70
C LEU A 400 -6.30 19.46 7.53
N ASN A 401 -7.06 18.97 6.55
CA ASN A 401 -8.48 19.24 6.43
C ASN A 401 -9.28 18.49 7.52
N VAL A 402 -10.52 18.93 7.74
CA VAL A 402 -11.40 18.37 8.78
C VAL A 402 -11.61 16.86 8.62
N ASP A 403 -11.66 16.39 7.37
CA ASP A 403 -11.81 14.99 6.97
C ASP A 403 -10.56 14.12 7.23
N ARG A 404 -9.41 14.73 7.56
CA ARG A 404 -8.10 14.09 7.74
C ARG A 404 -7.66 13.19 6.57
N ASN A 405 -8.17 13.45 5.37
CA ASN A 405 -7.82 12.72 4.16
C ASN A 405 -7.05 13.56 3.15
N SER A 406 -6.84 14.83 3.45
CA SER A 406 -6.14 15.77 2.58
C SER A 406 -5.53 16.93 3.37
N PHE A 407 -4.67 17.69 2.70
CA PHE A 407 -4.02 18.88 3.24
C PHE A 407 -4.57 20.14 2.57
N ARG A 408 -4.54 21.27 3.30
CA ARG A 408 -4.68 22.60 2.72
C ARG A 408 -3.40 22.93 1.96
N GLU A 409 -3.51 23.05 0.64
CA GLU A 409 -2.34 23.25 -0.23
C GLU A 409 -1.62 24.58 -0.01
N THR A 410 -2.28 25.55 0.63
CA THR A 410 -1.71 26.86 0.97
C THR A 410 -0.94 26.88 2.28
N ASP A 411 -0.92 25.79 3.07
CA ASP A 411 -0.19 25.77 4.34
C ASP A 411 1.33 25.74 4.10
N PRO A 412 2.13 26.58 4.79
CA PRO A 412 3.58 26.63 4.62
C PRO A 412 4.29 25.29 4.79
N HIS A 413 3.84 24.43 5.71
CA HIS A 413 4.46 23.12 5.91
C HIS A 413 4.20 22.18 4.71
N TYR A 414 3.00 22.26 4.12
CA TYR A 414 2.66 21.45 2.95
C TYR A 414 3.44 21.92 1.71
N ILE A 415 3.54 23.24 1.52
CA ILE A 415 4.36 23.83 0.46
C ILE A 415 5.83 23.41 0.63
N LYS A 416 6.35 23.42 1.86
CA LYS A 416 7.73 22.99 2.12
C LYS A 416 7.95 21.51 1.84
N LEU A 417 7.00 20.66 2.22
CA LEU A 417 7.02 19.23 1.89
C LEU A 417 7.08 19.03 0.36
N GLN A 418 6.25 19.75 -0.40
CA GLN A 418 6.27 19.73 -1.86
C GLN A 418 7.64 20.16 -2.39
N GLU A 419 8.19 21.27 -1.92
CA GLU A 419 9.50 21.80 -2.34
C GLU A 419 10.62 20.74 -2.19
N VAL A 420 10.70 20.09 -1.03
CA VAL A 420 11.72 19.05 -0.74
C VAL A 420 11.55 17.86 -1.68
N VAL A 421 10.32 17.35 -1.83
CA VAL A 421 10.02 16.22 -2.72
C VAL A 421 10.30 16.57 -4.18
N TYR A 422 9.95 17.77 -4.62
CA TYR A 422 10.14 18.22 -5.99
C TYR A 422 11.62 18.34 -6.35
N ARG A 423 12.46 18.84 -5.44
CA ARG A 423 13.92 18.84 -5.60
C ARG A 423 14.45 17.43 -5.72
N ARG A 424 13.96 16.49 -4.90
CA ARG A 424 14.40 15.08 -4.99
C ARG A 424 14.03 14.44 -6.33
N LEU A 425 12.81 14.70 -6.81
CA LEU A 425 12.31 14.17 -8.07
C LEU A 425 13.00 14.79 -9.30
N GLY A 426 13.06 16.13 -9.33
CA GLY A 426 13.47 16.92 -10.49
C GLY A 426 14.92 17.35 -10.52
N GLY A 427 15.63 17.19 -9.41
CA GLY A 427 16.99 17.66 -9.18
C GLY A 427 17.01 19.09 -8.66
N ASP A 428 18.17 19.49 -8.18
CA ASP A 428 18.41 20.82 -7.64
C ASP A 428 19.52 21.52 -8.44
N LYS A 429 19.17 22.67 -9.01
CA LYS A 429 20.08 23.47 -9.84
C LYS A 429 21.15 24.15 -9.01
N GLU A 430 20.84 24.52 -7.76
CA GLU A 430 21.75 25.25 -6.89
C GLU A 430 22.87 24.32 -6.41
N THR A 431 22.50 23.15 -5.90
CA THR A 431 23.45 22.12 -5.46
C THR A 431 24.01 21.27 -6.62
N LYS A 432 23.54 21.48 -7.85
CA LYS A 432 23.85 20.67 -9.05
C LYS A 432 23.58 19.16 -8.85
N THR A 433 22.63 18.84 -8.00
CA THR A 433 22.26 17.45 -7.68
C THR A 433 21.25 16.93 -8.70
N ALA A 434 21.55 15.78 -9.31
CA ALA A 434 20.62 15.12 -10.21
C ALA A 434 19.37 14.61 -9.44
N GLY A 435 18.20 14.70 -10.08
CA GLY A 435 16.96 14.17 -9.53
C GLY A 435 16.68 12.75 -9.99
N ILE A 436 15.74 12.09 -9.30
CA ILE A 436 15.28 10.73 -9.61
C ILE A 436 14.93 10.56 -11.09
N PHE A 437 14.23 11.51 -11.72
CA PHE A 437 13.86 11.39 -13.13
C PHE A 437 15.06 11.45 -14.10
N SER A 438 16.15 12.09 -13.70
CA SER A 438 17.43 12.07 -14.43
C SER A 438 18.08 10.70 -14.31
N ASP A 439 18.12 10.14 -13.10
CA ASP A 439 18.69 8.81 -12.83
C ASP A 439 17.93 7.72 -13.59
N ILE A 440 16.60 7.77 -13.61
CA ILE A 440 15.77 6.88 -14.42
C ILE A 440 16.17 6.93 -15.91
N SER A 441 16.46 8.13 -16.42
CA SER A 441 16.91 8.32 -17.81
C SER A 441 18.31 7.76 -18.04
N LYS A 442 19.20 7.86 -17.05
CA LYS A 442 20.54 7.24 -17.08
C LYS A 442 20.42 5.72 -17.11
N TYR A 443 19.72 5.11 -16.16
CA TYR A 443 19.54 3.65 -16.09
C TYR A 443 18.88 3.09 -17.35
N SER A 444 17.89 3.79 -17.91
CA SER A 444 17.26 3.38 -19.17
C SER A 444 18.24 3.36 -20.35
N ARG A 445 19.14 4.34 -20.44
CA ARG A 445 20.18 4.38 -21.49
C ARG A 445 21.16 3.22 -21.31
N GLU A 446 21.68 3.04 -20.11
CA GLU A 446 22.64 1.97 -19.77
C GLU A 446 22.06 0.58 -20.09
N ARG A 447 20.82 0.31 -19.67
CA ARG A 447 20.12 -0.94 -19.99
C ARG A 447 19.92 -1.14 -21.49
N ASN A 448 19.59 -0.09 -22.24
CA ASN A 448 19.42 -0.19 -23.69
C ASN A 448 20.75 -0.50 -24.40
N VAL A 449 21.87 0.04 -23.92
CA VAL A 449 23.20 -0.31 -24.44
C VAL A 449 23.52 -1.77 -24.11
N ALA A 450 23.39 -2.18 -22.84
CA ALA A 450 23.68 -3.54 -22.41
C ALA A 450 22.81 -4.58 -23.15
N ARG A 451 21.51 -4.30 -23.32
CA ARG A 451 20.60 -5.16 -24.08
C ARG A 451 21.05 -5.32 -25.53
N ARG A 452 21.43 -4.24 -26.20
CA ARG A 452 21.91 -4.28 -27.60
C ARG A 452 23.21 -5.08 -27.71
N MET A 453 24.15 -4.91 -26.77
CA MET A 453 25.39 -5.70 -26.75
C MET A 453 25.11 -7.19 -26.57
N LYS A 454 24.18 -7.55 -25.67
CA LYS A 454 23.78 -8.94 -25.46
C LYS A 454 23.09 -9.55 -26.69
N GLU A 455 22.20 -8.80 -27.34
CA GLU A 455 21.55 -9.22 -28.60
C GLU A 455 22.57 -9.40 -29.73
N GLU A 456 23.59 -8.52 -29.80
CA GLU A 456 24.69 -8.63 -30.77
C GLU A 456 25.55 -9.88 -30.53
N MET A 457 25.93 -10.13 -29.29
CA MET A 457 26.71 -11.31 -28.91
C MET A 457 25.94 -12.60 -29.19
N GLN A 458 24.64 -12.63 -28.87
CA GLN A 458 23.78 -13.79 -29.14
C GLN A 458 23.63 -14.04 -30.64
N ALA A 459 23.40 -13.00 -31.45
CA ALA A 459 23.31 -13.14 -32.90
C ALA A 459 24.62 -13.64 -33.53
N ARG A 460 25.77 -13.15 -33.07
CA ARG A 460 27.08 -13.66 -33.51
C ARG A 460 27.26 -15.14 -33.17
N LYS A 461 26.87 -15.54 -31.95
CA LYS A 461 26.94 -16.94 -31.52
C LYS A 461 26.04 -17.85 -32.35
N GLU A 462 24.85 -17.40 -32.73
CA GLU A 462 23.94 -18.14 -33.60
C GLU A 462 24.52 -18.34 -35.01
N VAL A 463 25.10 -17.30 -35.60
CA VAL A 463 25.77 -17.40 -36.91
C VAL A 463 26.93 -18.40 -36.86
N LEU A 464 27.78 -18.33 -35.82
CA LEU A 464 28.90 -19.28 -35.68
C LEU A 464 28.43 -20.72 -35.49
N ALA A 465 27.36 -20.93 -34.71
CA ALA A 465 26.78 -22.25 -34.52
C ALA A 465 26.20 -22.84 -35.82
N ASN A 466 25.57 -22.02 -36.66
CA ASN A 466 25.08 -22.46 -37.97
C ASN A 466 26.23 -22.78 -38.92
N ILE A 467 27.27 -21.94 -38.96
CA ILE A 467 28.47 -22.20 -39.76
C ILE A 467 29.12 -23.52 -39.33
N GLU A 468 29.28 -23.74 -38.03
CA GLU A 468 29.81 -25.00 -37.49
C GLU A 468 28.94 -26.20 -37.89
N ALA A 469 27.60 -26.06 -37.86
CA ALA A 469 26.70 -27.12 -38.30
C ALA A 469 26.81 -27.41 -39.82
N LEU A 470 27.08 -26.39 -40.65
CA LEU A 470 27.17 -26.51 -42.10
C LEU A 470 28.53 -27.00 -42.60
N LEU A 471 29.61 -26.64 -41.91
CA LEU A 471 31.00 -26.92 -42.31
C LEU A 471 31.70 -27.97 -41.43
N GLY A 472 31.17 -28.25 -40.24
CA GLY A 472 31.78 -29.16 -39.27
C GLY A 472 33.02 -28.61 -38.56
N ILE A 473 33.31 -27.32 -38.72
CA ILE A 473 34.47 -26.62 -38.14
C ILE A 473 33.95 -25.55 -37.19
N SER A 474 34.44 -25.54 -35.95
CA SER A 474 34.10 -24.49 -34.99
C SER A 474 34.95 -23.25 -35.25
N PHE A 475 34.32 -22.09 -35.21
CA PHE A 475 34.98 -20.81 -35.46
C PHE A 475 34.84 -19.86 -34.28
N GLU A 476 35.91 -19.11 -33.99
CA GLU A 476 35.88 -17.95 -33.10
C GLU A 476 36.06 -16.65 -33.90
N ILE A 477 35.30 -15.61 -33.54
CA ILE A 477 35.42 -14.28 -34.17
C ILE A 477 36.29 -13.39 -33.29
N GLU A 478 37.34 -12.83 -33.90
CA GLU A 478 38.19 -11.81 -33.30
C GLU A 478 37.99 -10.46 -34.01
N SER A 479 37.86 -9.39 -33.24
CA SER A 479 37.85 -8.03 -33.77
C SER A 479 39.25 -7.44 -33.71
N CYS A 480 39.73 -6.90 -34.83
CA CYS A 480 41.05 -6.26 -34.93
C CYS A 480 40.91 -4.79 -35.38
N GLU A 481 41.68 -3.87 -34.78
CA GLU A 481 41.72 -2.46 -35.18
C GLU A 481 42.88 -2.14 -36.14
N ASP A 482 43.76 -3.10 -36.41
CA ASP A 482 44.91 -2.92 -37.30
C ASP A 482 44.48 -2.72 -38.76
N GLU A 483 45.35 -2.06 -39.54
CA GLU A 483 45.14 -1.92 -40.98
C GLU A 483 45.33 -3.27 -41.69
N SER A 484 44.39 -3.63 -42.56
CA SER A 484 44.42 -4.84 -43.37
C SER A 484 43.97 -4.57 -44.81
N PRO A 485 44.49 -5.28 -45.82
CA PRO A 485 44.02 -5.16 -47.20
C PRO A 485 42.63 -5.77 -47.44
N VAL A 486 42.15 -6.62 -46.52
CA VAL A 486 40.84 -7.29 -46.60
C VAL A 486 39.98 -6.95 -45.38
N PRO A 487 38.65 -6.90 -45.53
CA PRO A 487 37.76 -6.56 -44.41
C PRO A 487 37.55 -7.71 -43.42
N VAL A 488 37.68 -8.97 -43.89
CA VAL A 488 37.52 -10.21 -43.11
C VAL A 488 38.58 -11.18 -43.59
N GLU A 489 39.19 -11.90 -42.66
CA GLU A 489 40.15 -12.98 -42.93
C GLU A 489 39.71 -14.22 -42.16
N VAL A 490 39.81 -15.39 -42.81
CA VAL A 490 39.38 -16.66 -42.25
C VAL A 490 40.55 -17.63 -42.26
N ASP A 491 40.91 -18.14 -41.09
CA ASP A 491 41.84 -19.24 -40.90
C ASP A 491 41.04 -20.54 -40.70
N MET A 492 41.01 -21.37 -41.74
CA MET A 492 40.28 -22.64 -41.75
C MET A 492 40.95 -23.71 -40.87
N ASP A 493 42.25 -23.62 -40.64
CA ASP A 493 43.03 -24.63 -39.90
C ASP A 493 42.90 -24.40 -38.38
N ASN A 494 42.93 -23.12 -37.96
CA ASN A 494 42.80 -22.74 -36.56
C ASN A 494 41.37 -22.36 -36.15
N GLY A 495 40.42 -22.31 -37.09
CA GLY A 495 39.02 -21.99 -36.81
C GLY A 495 38.85 -20.55 -36.32
N THR A 496 39.51 -19.58 -36.95
CA THR A 496 39.47 -18.18 -36.53
C THR A 496 38.99 -17.27 -37.66
N ILE A 497 38.10 -16.34 -37.34
CA ILE A 497 37.60 -15.31 -38.25
C ILE A 497 38.00 -13.95 -37.70
N VAL A 498 38.91 -13.26 -38.38
CA VAL A 498 39.37 -11.93 -37.98
C VAL A 498 38.60 -10.86 -38.76
N ILE A 499 37.94 -9.95 -38.04
CA ILE A 499 37.19 -8.82 -38.60
C ILE A 499 37.98 -7.54 -38.36
N TYR A 500 38.43 -6.89 -39.44
CA TYR A 500 39.19 -5.65 -39.38
C TYR A 500 38.23 -4.45 -39.30
N GLU A 501 37.89 -4.02 -38.09
CA GLU A 501 36.77 -3.12 -37.84
C GLU A 501 36.94 -1.71 -38.43
N GLY A 502 38.18 -1.27 -38.62
CA GLY A 502 38.53 0.01 -39.24
C GLY A 502 38.44 0.03 -40.78
N HIS A 503 38.22 -1.13 -41.42
CA HIS A 503 38.33 -1.23 -42.87
C HIS A 503 37.26 -0.37 -43.61
N PRO A 504 37.65 0.45 -44.63
CA PRO A 504 36.73 1.39 -45.30
C PRO A 504 35.52 0.75 -45.98
N MET A 505 35.57 -0.55 -46.26
CA MET A 505 34.46 -1.30 -46.87
C MET A 505 33.25 -1.44 -45.92
N PHE A 506 33.45 -1.35 -44.61
CA PHE A 506 32.34 -1.44 -43.66
C PHE A 506 31.52 -0.14 -43.64
N PRO A 507 30.20 -0.22 -43.87
CA PRO A 507 29.32 0.93 -43.75
C PRO A 507 29.37 1.58 -42.36
N ARG A 508 29.24 2.92 -42.30
CA ARG A 508 29.13 3.65 -41.03
C ARG A 508 27.83 3.33 -40.27
N ALA A 509 26.76 2.97 -40.98
CA ALA A 509 25.48 2.63 -40.37
C ALA A 509 25.53 1.21 -39.79
N LYS A 510 25.29 1.07 -38.49
CA LYS A 510 25.44 -0.21 -37.75
C LYS A 510 24.61 -1.37 -38.34
N ALA A 511 23.38 -1.11 -38.78
CA ALA A 511 22.53 -2.14 -39.39
C ALA A 511 23.08 -2.64 -40.74
N ALA A 512 23.57 -1.74 -41.58
CA ALA A 512 24.21 -2.09 -42.85
C ALA A 512 25.54 -2.83 -42.61
N ARG A 513 26.31 -2.39 -41.62
CA ARG A 513 27.57 -3.04 -41.22
C ARG A 513 27.38 -4.51 -40.86
N ARG A 514 26.33 -4.87 -40.10
CA ARG A 514 26.03 -6.27 -39.75
C ARG A 514 25.70 -7.13 -40.97
N LEU A 515 24.94 -6.60 -41.92
CA LEU A 515 24.64 -7.33 -43.16
C LEU A 515 25.91 -7.57 -43.97
N PHE A 516 26.77 -6.55 -44.08
CA PHE A 516 28.06 -6.66 -44.75
C PHE A 516 28.99 -7.66 -44.06
N GLU A 517 29.08 -7.62 -42.74
CA GLU A 517 29.86 -8.58 -41.94
C GLU A 517 29.44 -10.02 -42.26
N ARG A 518 28.13 -10.34 -42.21
CA ARG A 518 27.63 -11.68 -42.54
C ARG A 518 27.89 -12.08 -43.99
N VAL A 519 27.75 -11.15 -44.94
CA VAL A 519 28.03 -11.40 -46.36
C VAL A 519 29.52 -11.69 -46.60
N LEU A 520 30.40 -10.92 -45.98
CA LEU A 520 31.85 -11.09 -46.16
C LEU A 520 32.35 -12.37 -45.50
N ILE A 521 31.87 -12.68 -44.29
CA ILE A 521 32.18 -13.95 -43.61
C ILE A 521 31.74 -15.14 -44.46
N ALA A 522 30.51 -15.14 -44.98
CA ALA A 522 30.01 -16.22 -45.84
C ALA A 522 30.85 -16.37 -47.13
N TYR A 523 31.30 -15.25 -47.72
CA TYR A 523 32.12 -15.26 -48.93
C TYR A 523 33.51 -15.86 -48.67
N GLU A 524 34.20 -15.41 -47.62
CA GLU A 524 35.54 -15.90 -47.29
C GLU A 524 35.53 -17.37 -46.84
N LEU A 525 34.51 -17.79 -46.07
CA LEU A 525 34.31 -19.20 -45.73
C LEU A 525 34.06 -20.08 -46.97
N ALA A 526 33.21 -19.64 -47.89
CA ALA A 526 32.97 -20.37 -49.15
C ALA A 526 34.25 -20.48 -49.98
N ASN A 527 35.07 -19.43 -50.00
CA ASN A 527 36.35 -19.41 -50.70
C ASN A 527 37.40 -20.33 -50.04
N GLY A 528 37.36 -20.49 -48.72
CA GLY A 528 38.25 -21.37 -47.97
C GLY A 528 37.94 -22.88 -48.11
N VAL A 529 36.69 -23.24 -48.45
CA VAL A 529 36.24 -24.64 -48.52
C VAL A 529 36.14 -25.19 -49.95
N ALA A 530 35.90 -24.32 -50.95
CA ALA A 530 35.55 -24.77 -52.29
C ALA A 530 36.74 -24.81 -53.28
N ASP A 531 36.86 -25.92 -54.01
CA ASP A 531 37.98 -26.18 -54.94
C ASP A 531 37.86 -25.50 -56.31
N SER A 532 36.76 -24.81 -56.58
CA SER A 532 36.51 -24.15 -57.87
C SER A 532 35.61 -22.92 -57.74
N LYS A 533 35.70 -22.00 -58.71
CA LYS A 533 34.90 -20.76 -58.69
C LYS A 533 33.38 -20.99 -58.68
N ASP A 534 32.91 -22.04 -59.34
CA ASP A 534 31.47 -22.35 -59.36
C ASP A 534 31.03 -22.93 -58.01
N ALA A 535 31.88 -23.76 -57.39
CA ALA A 535 31.64 -24.30 -56.04
C ALA A 535 31.65 -23.19 -54.96
N VAL A 536 32.54 -22.18 -55.06
CA VAL A 536 32.52 -21.01 -54.16
C VAL A 536 31.17 -20.30 -54.22
N ARG A 537 30.59 -20.17 -55.41
CA ARG A 537 29.30 -19.48 -55.58
C ARG A 537 28.15 -20.26 -54.94
N GLU A 538 28.10 -21.57 -55.15
CA GLU A 538 27.08 -22.44 -54.56
C GLU A 538 27.18 -22.43 -53.03
N GLU A 539 28.39 -22.58 -52.50
CA GLU A 539 28.65 -22.61 -51.07
C GLU A 539 28.37 -21.26 -50.40
N PHE A 540 28.71 -20.16 -51.06
CA PHE A 540 28.37 -18.81 -50.59
C PHE A 540 26.86 -18.59 -50.46
N TYR A 541 26.08 -19.05 -51.45
CA TYR A 541 24.62 -18.95 -51.38
C TYR A 541 24.03 -19.84 -50.28
N ARG A 542 24.59 -21.04 -50.08
CA ARG A 542 24.22 -21.93 -48.97
C ARG A 542 24.47 -21.25 -47.62
N LEU A 543 25.67 -20.72 -47.40
CA LEU A 543 26.05 -20.02 -46.16
C LEU A 543 25.24 -18.72 -45.93
N LEU A 544 24.83 -18.00 -46.97
CA LEU A 544 23.97 -16.82 -46.81
C LEU A 544 22.53 -17.18 -46.40
N MET A 545 21.99 -18.26 -46.94
CA MET A 545 20.61 -18.70 -46.72
C MET A 545 20.45 -19.48 -45.41
N GLU A 546 21.44 -20.31 -45.07
CA GLU A 546 21.37 -21.28 -43.97
C GLU A 546 22.33 -20.96 -42.80
N GLY A 547 23.33 -20.10 -43.02
CA GLY A 547 24.37 -19.72 -42.04
C GLY A 547 24.04 -18.51 -41.18
#